data_AF-A0A9D5JD01-F1
#
_entry.id   AF-A0A9D5JD01-F1
#
_cell.length_a   1.000
_cell.length_b   1.000
_cell.length_c   1.000
_cell.angle_alpha   90.00
_cell.angle_beta   90.00
_cell.angle_gamma   90.00
#
_symmetry.space_group_name_H-M   'P 1'
#
loop_
_entity.id
_entity.type
_entity.pdbx_description
1 polymer ?
#
loop_
_entity_poly.entity_id
_entity_poly.type
_entity_poly.pdbx_seq_one_letter_code
_entity_poly.pdbx_strand_id
1 'polypeptide(L)'
;MPATRVVCLSRVWAAELDALQDMLPSDVRYSAVDMDDAARRDDAIASADVLITSVFTREMAERCRNLALLLCPAAGTEYIDRTALPPHVRFEKTGWVTRSRSPST
;
A
#
# COMPACT_ATOMS: atom_id res chain seq x y z
N MET A 1 1.28 2.93 21.72
CA MET A 1 1.53 3.59 20.42
C MET A 1 0.25 3.47 19.60
N PRO A 2 -0.12 4.46 18.76
CA PRO A 2 -1.28 4.30 17.88
C PRO A 2 -1.04 3.13 16.93
N ALA A 3 -2.12 2.45 16.53
CA ALA A 3 -2.04 1.33 15.59
C ALA A 3 -1.56 1.83 14.21
N THR A 4 -0.63 1.09 13.60
CA THR A 4 -0.11 1.36 12.25
C THR A 4 -1.21 1.07 11.22
N ARG A 5 -1.55 2.07 10.41
CA ARG A 5 -2.55 1.97 9.35
C ARG A 5 -1.89 1.63 8.02
N VAL A 6 -2.18 0.44 7.53
CA VAL A 6 -1.75 -0.05 6.23
C VAL A 6 -2.92 0.04 5.28
N VAL A 7 -2.76 0.83 4.21
CA VAL A 7 -3.76 1.00 3.16
C VAL A 7 -3.24 0.35 1.88
N CYS A 8 -4.01 -0.54 1.30
CA CYS A 8 -3.74 -1.14 0.00
C CYS A 8 -4.74 -0.62 -1.02
N LEU A 9 -4.25 0.07 -2.05
CA LEU A 9 -5.08 0.52 -3.18
C LEU A 9 -5.09 -0.60 -4.21
N SER A 10 -6.05 -1.52 -4.08
CA SER A 10 -6.19 -2.68 -4.96
C SER A 10 -7.64 -3.15 -4.97
N ARG A 11 -8.18 -3.37 -6.17
CA ARG A 11 -9.49 -4.00 -6.36
C ARG A 11 -9.52 -5.46 -5.95
N VAL A 12 -8.37 -6.14 -6.07
CA VAL A 12 -8.29 -7.60 -5.95
C VAL A 12 -8.27 -8.04 -4.48
N TRP A 13 -7.66 -7.24 -3.60
CA TRP A 13 -7.38 -7.64 -2.22
C TRP A 13 -8.48 -7.25 -1.23
N ALA A 14 -9.52 -6.54 -1.70
CA ALA A 14 -10.68 -6.22 -0.87
C ALA A 14 -11.40 -7.47 -0.36
N ALA A 15 -11.35 -8.58 -1.09
CA ALA A 15 -12.00 -9.83 -0.69
C ALA A 15 -11.18 -10.67 0.31
N GLU A 16 -9.87 -10.41 0.46
CA GLU A 16 -8.96 -11.20 1.30
C GLU A 16 -8.63 -10.51 2.64
N LEU A 17 -9.32 -9.39 2.92
CA LEU A 17 -9.10 -8.50 4.06
C LEU A 17 -9.17 -9.19 5.42
N ASP A 18 -10.20 -10.02 5.64
CA ASP A 18 -10.47 -10.62 6.96
C ASP A 18 -9.38 -11.63 7.33
N ALA A 19 -9.01 -12.51 6.41
CA ALA A 19 -7.97 -13.51 6.63
C ALA A 19 -6.58 -12.87 6.86
N LEU A 20 -6.29 -11.76 6.17
CA LEU A 20 -5.03 -11.05 6.36
C LEU A 20 -4.98 -10.34 7.72
N GLN A 21 -6.08 -9.71 8.15
CA GLN A 21 -6.13 -8.98 9.41
C GLN A 21 -5.90 -9.90 10.62
N ASP A 22 -6.35 -11.16 10.56
CA ASP A 22 -6.12 -12.17 11.60
C ASP A 22 -4.66 -12.62 11.71
N MET A 23 -3.89 -12.49 10.63
CA MET A 23 -2.45 -12.82 10.59
C MET A 23 -1.55 -11.65 11.02
N LEU A 24 -2.09 -10.44 11.06
CA LEU A 24 -1.34 -9.24 11.37
C LEU A 24 -1.26 -9.01 12.89
N PRO A 25 -0.17 -8.39 13.38
CA PRO A 25 -0.09 -7.92 14.75
C PRO A 25 -1.30 -7.05 15.14
N SER A 26 -1.72 -7.11 16.40
CA SER A 26 -2.93 -6.43 16.88
C SER A 26 -2.85 -4.90 16.82
N ASP A 27 -1.65 -4.35 16.71
CA ASP A 27 -1.36 -2.93 16.49
C ASP A 27 -1.26 -2.55 15.01
N VAL A 28 -1.56 -3.46 14.08
CA VAL A 28 -1.70 -3.17 12.65
C VAL A 28 -3.17 -3.19 12.26
N ARG A 29 -3.58 -2.15 11.53
CA ARG A 29 -4.90 -2.04 10.91
C ARG A 29 -4.71 -2.02 9.42
N TYR A 30 -5.16 -3.08 8.76
CA TYR A 30 -5.08 -3.21 7.32
C TYR A 30 -6.43 -2.89 6.68
N SER A 31 -6.39 -2.16 5.57
CA SER A 31 -7.56 -1.86 4.76
C SER A 31 -7.20 -1.95 3.29
N ALA A 32 -8.07 -2.58 2.50
CA ALA A 32 -8.00 -2.55 1.05
C ALA A 32 -9.12 -1.66 0.53
N VAL A 33 -8.75 -0.74 -0.35
CA VAL A 33 -9.64 0.29 -0.87
C VAL A 33 -9.59 0.24 -2.40
N ASP A 34 -10.77 0.23 -3.02
CA ASP A 34 -10.88 0.34 -4.46
C ASP A 34 -10.40 1.73 -4.89
N MET A 35 -9.51 1.76 -5.87
CA MET A 35 -8.95 3.00 -6.41
C MET A 35 -10.00 3.84 -7.15
N ASP A 36 -11.10 3.23 -7.59
CA ASP A 36 -12.21 3.91 -8.26
C ASP A 36 -13.16 4.63 -7.28
N ASP A 37 -13.16 4.25 -6.01
CA ASP A 37 -13.91 4.94 -4.97
C ASP A 37 -13.10 6.14 -4.47
N ALA A 38 -13.18 7.24 -5.21
CA ALA A 38 -12.37 8.43 -4.94
C ALA A 38 -12.54 8.96 -3.51
N ALA A 39 -13.76 8.93 -2.96
CA ALA A 39 -14.02 9.42 -1.61
C ALA A 39 -13.33 8.53 -0.55
N ARG A 40 -13.55 7.21 -0.60
CA ARG A 40 -12.92 6.28 0.35
C ARG A 40 -11.41 6.23 0.19
N ARG A 41 -10.92 6.31 -1.06
CA ARG A 41 -9.48 6.36 -1.37
C ARG A 41 -8.84 7.57 -0.72
N ASP A 42 -9.40 8.75 -0.90
CA ASP A 42 -8.82 9.99 -0.40
C ASP A 42 -8.77 10.02 1.14
N ASP A 43 -9.85 9.57 1.80
CA ASP A 43 -9.90 9.44 3.26
C ASP A 43 -8.89 8.41 3.79
N ALA A 44 -8.76 7.26 3.11
CA ALA A 44 -7.81 6.23 3.50
C ALA A 44 -6.36 6.72 3.35
N ILE A 45 -6.01 7.33 2.22
CA ILE A 45 -4.67 7.88 1.96
C ILE A 45 -4.31 8.94 3.02
N ALA A 46 -5.24 9.80 3.40
CA ALA A 46 -4.98 10.88 4.36
C ALA A 46 -4.53 10.37 5.74
N SER A 47 -4.94 9.15 6.11
CA SER A 47 -4.64 8.53 7.40
C SER A 47 -3.60 7.41 7.34
N ALA A 48 -3.08 7.07 6.15
CA ALA A 48 -2.16 5.96 5.95
C ALA A 48 -0.77 6.24 6.54
N ASP A 49 -0.24 5.27 7.29
CA ASP A 49 1.17 5.23 7.71
C ASP A 49 2.00 4.45 6.68
N VAL A 50 1.39 3.41 6.09
CA VAL A 50 1.93 2.61 4.98
C VAL A 50 0.91 2.58 3.85
N LEU A 51 1.35 2.91 2.64
CA LEU A 51 0.53 2.85 1.44
C LEU A 51 1.10 1.83 0.45
N ILE A 52 0.30 0.82 0.10
CA ILE A 52 0.62 -0.19 -0.91
C ILE A 52 -0.16 0.16 -2.18
N THR A 53 0.54 0.52 -3.24
CA THR A 53 -0.09 0.96 -4.51
C THR A 53 0.87 0.85 -5.69
N SER A 54 0.34 0.61 -6.88
CA SER A 54 1.10 0.70 -8.14
C SER A 54 1.06 2.10 -8.77
N VAL A 55 0.24 3.00 -8.23
CA VAL A 55 0.07 4.38 -8.71
C VAL A 55 0.22 5.35 -7.54
N PHE A 56 1.05 6.37 -7.69
CA PHE A 56 1.23 7.41 -6.67
C PHE A 56 1.52 8.75 -7.36
N THR A 57 0.58 9.68 -7.25
CA THR A 57 0.67 11.00 -7.91
C THR A 57 1.01 12.09 -6.90
N ARG A 58 1.33 13.29 -7.41
CA ARG A 58 1.50 14.48 -6.56
C ARG A 58 0.27 14.80 -5.73
N GLU A 59 -0.93 14.68 -6.30
CA GLU A 59 -2.18 14.90 -5.56
C GLU A 59 -2.33 13.93 -4.39
N MET A 60 -1.94 12.67 -4.57
CA MET A 60 -1.95 11.68 -3.48
C MET A 60 -0.94 12.05 -2.39
N ALA A 61 0.28 12.47 -2.79
CA ALA A 61 1.30 12.91 -1.86
C ALA A 61 0.86 14.10 -0.99
N GLU A 62 0.16 15.08 -1.56
CA GLU A 62 -0.37 16.24 -0.84
C GLU A 62 -1.41 15.87 0.22
N ARG A 63 -2.09 14.73 0.05
CA ARG A 63 -3.11 14.23 0.99
C ARG A 63 -2.51 13.40 2.12
N CYS A 64 -1.37 12.73 1.87
CA CYS A 64 -0.66 11.94 2.86
C CYS A 64 -0.15 12.81 4.01
N ARG A 65 -0.74 12.65 5.21
CA ARG A 65 -0.30 13.42 6.39
C ARG A 65 0.74 12.68 7.24
N ASN A 66 0.67 11.36 7.26
CA ASN A 66 1.44 10.50 8.17
C ASN A 66 2.27 9.44 7.45
N LEU A 67 2.29 9.48 6.11
CA LEU A 67 2.91 8.41 5.33
C LEU A 67 4.39 8.28 5.71
N ALA A 68 4.82 7.07 6.03
CA ALA A 68 6.21 6.74 6.32
C ALA A 68 6.79 5.79 5.25
N LEU A 69 5.93 4.98 4.60
CA LEU A 69 6.35 3.98 3.63
C LEU A 69 5.37 3.88 2.46
N LEU A 70 5.90 4.00 1.24
CA LEU A 70 5.22 3.66 -0.01
C LEU A 70 5.76 2.32 -0.54
N LEU A 71 4.89 1.33 -0.69
CA LEU A 71 5.21 0.01 -1.23
C LEU A 71 4.60 -0.15 -2.62
N CYS A 72 5.43 -0.41 -3.64
CA CYS A 72 4.96 -0.70 -4.99
C CYS A 72 5.05 -2.21 -5.28
N PRO A 73 3.90 -2.91 -5.43
CA PRO A 73 3.87 -4.34 -5.76
C PRO A 73 3.96 -4.63 -7.27
N ALA A 74 4.07 -3.59 -8.11
CA ALA A 74 4.13 -3.74 -9.55
C ALA A 74 5.56 -4.02 -10.06
N ALA A 75 5.65 -4.68 -11.22
CA ALA A 75 6.92 -4.88 -11.91
C ALA A 75 7.51 -3.57 -12.44
N GLY A 76 6.64 -2.62 -12.81
CA GLY A 76 6.98 -1.25 -13.23
C GLY A 76 6.84 -0.22 -12.10
N THR A 77 7.40 0.97 -12.29
CA THR A 77 7.27 2.12 -11.37
C THR A 77 6.95 3.43 -12.10
N GLU A 78 6.60 3.35 -13.37
CA GLU A 78 6.29 4.49 -14.26
C GLU A 78 5.11 5.34 -13.78
N TYR A 79 4.22 4.78 -12.96
CA TYR A 79 3.07 5.48 -12.38
C TYR A 79 3.32 5.99 -10.94
N ILE A 80 4.57 5.92 -10.47
CA ILE A 80 4.98 6.46 -9.17
C ILE A 80 5.76 7.76 -9.42
N ASP A 81 5.15 8.91 -9.09
CA ASP A 81 5.84 10.19 -9.07
C ASP A 81 6.77 10.26 -7.85
N ARG A 82 8.01 9.80 -8.05
CA ARG A 82 9.04 9.81 -7.01
C ARG A 82 9.48 11.22 -6.63
N THR A 83 9.22 12.23 -7.47
CA THR A 83 9.57 13.63 -7.17
C THR A 83 8.57 14.26 -6.21
N ALA A 84 7.36 13.70 -6.12
CA ALA A 84 6.34 14.12 -5.18
C ALA A 84 6.46 13.46 -3.80
N LEU A 85 7.33 12.46 -3.63
CA LEU A 85 7.51 11.82 -2.34
C LEU A 85 8.12 12.79 -1.32
N PRO A 86 7.50 12.96 -0.14
CA PRO A 86 8.11 13.72 0.94
C PRO A 86 9.47 13.12 1.32
N PRO A 87 10.47 13.92 1.73
CA PRO A 87 11.83 13.44 2.00
C PRO A 87 11.95 12.37 3.08
N HIS A 88 10.98 12.28 3.99
CA HIS A 88 10.94 11.31 5.07
C HIS A 88 10.25 9.99 4.68
N VAL A 89 9.58 9.94 3.53
CA VAL A 89 8.86 8.75 3.07
C VAL A 89 9.86 7.80 2.42
N ARG A 90 9.92 6.57 2.93
CA ARG A 90 10.67 5.49 2.28
C ARG A 90 9.85 4.93 1.12
N PHE A 91 10.48 4.74 -0.03
CA PHE A 91 9.89 4.04 -1.16
C PHE A 91 10.54 2.67 -1.32
N GLU A 92 9.72 1.63 -1.35
CA GLU A 92 10.17 0.25 -1.55
C GLU A 92 9.37 -0.40 -2.68
N LYS A 93 10.09 -1.13 -3.54
CA LYS A 93 9.48 -1.98 -4.56
C LYS A 93 9.56 -3.42 -4.08
N THR A 94 8.42 -4.09 -3.93
CA THR A 94 8.44 -5.52 -3.67
C THR A 94 8.64 -6.26 -4.99
N GLY A 95 9.80 -6.87 -5.17
CA GLY A 95 9.96 -7.88 -6.21
C GLY A 95 9.05 -9.05 -5.90
N TRP A 96 8.26 -9.50 -6.88
CA TRP A 96 7.70 -10.84 -6.84
C TRP A 96 8.89 -11.81 -6.85
N VAL A 97 9.22 -12.38 -5.68
CA VAL A 97 10.04 -13.59 -5.66
C VAL A 97 9.12 -14.68 -6.18
N THR A 98 9.19 -14.98 -7.47
CA THR A 98 8.72 -16.25 -8.00
C THR A 98 9.53 -17.35 -7.31
N ARG A 99 9.14 -17.78 -6.11
CA ARG A 99 9.54 -19.09 -5.62
C ARG A 99 8.77 -20.10 -6.46
N SER A 100 9.26 -20.38 -7.65
CA SER A 100 9.00 -21.66 -8.30
C SER A 100 9.59 -22.72 -7.38
N ARG A 101 8.76 -23.26 -6.48
CA ARG A 101 9.02 -24.61 -5.96
C ARG A 101 8.86 -25.52 -7.17
N SER A 102 9.96 -25.84 -7.83
CA SER A 102 10.00 -27.05 -8.64
C SER A 102 9.66 -28.21 -7.70
N PRO A 103 8.70 -29.08 -8.03
CA PRO A 103 8.56 -30.33 -7.31
C PRO A 103 9.85 -31.12 -7.57
N SER A 104 10.61 -31.40 -6.52
CA SER A 104 11.70 -32.38 -6.61
C SER A 104 11.08 -33.73 -6.92
N THR A 105 11.40 -34.27 -8.10
CA THR A 105 11.13 -35.65 -8.51
C THR A 105 11.91 -36.64 -7.65
#